data_AF-A0A7C3ANX2-F1
#
_entry.id   AF-A0A7C3ANX2-F1
#
_cell.length_a   1.000
_cell.length_b   1.000
_cell.length_c   1.000
_cell.angle_alpha   90.00
_cell.angle_beta   90.00
_cell.angle_gamma   90.00
#
_symmetry.space_group_name_H-M   'P 1'
#
loop_
_entity.id
_entity.type
_entity.pdbx_description
1 polymer ?
#
loop_
_entity_poly.entity_id
_entity_poly.type
_entity_poly.pdbx_seq_one_letter_code
_entity_poly.pdbx_strand_id
1 'polypeptide(L)' 'MDVESVIVIISVFCFALAIYMAILSTQTIDAEFKMRLADWAVYCLVGGIVILTCWLIIQMIKRAFYKKEERLTTYQL' A
#
# COMPACT_ATOMS: atom_id res chain seq x y z
N MET A 1 -14.64 12.12 -0.78
CA MET A 1 -13.61 11.19 -1.32
C MET A 1 -13.76 9.89 -0.58
N ASP A 2 -13.86 8.79 -1.30
CA ASP A 2 -13.96 7.48 -0.67
C ASP A 2 -12.66 7.15 0.08
N VAL A 3 -12.77 6.60 1.29
CA VAL A 3 -11.62 6.20 2.12
C VAL A 3 -10.71 5.22 1.35
N GLU A 4 -11.30 4.44 0.47
CA GLU A 4 -10.62 3.50 -0.44
C GLU A 4 -9.66 4.23 -1.38
N SER A 5 -10.12 5.34 -1.96
CA SER A 5 -9.32 6.16 -2.89
C SER A 5 -8.18 6.85 -2.16
N VAL A 6 -8.41 7.31 -0.93
CA VAL A 6 -7.38 7.94 -0.10
C VAL A 6 -6.24 6.96 0.20
N ILE A 7 -6.57 5.71 0.53
CA ILE A 7 -5.58 4.66 0.84
C ILE A 7 -4.73 4.32 -0.38
N VAL A 8 -5.36 4.20 -1.56
CA VAL A 8 -4.62 3.97 -2.82
C VAL A 8 -3.69 5.15 -3.12
N ILE A 9 -4.17 6.40 -3.01
CA ILE A 9 -3.35 7.58 -3.26
C ILE A 9 -2.15 7.65 -2.30
N ILE A 10 -2.37 7.42 -1.00
CA ILE A 10 -1.29 7.40 0.00
C ILE A 10 -0.27 6.31 -0.33
N SER A 11 -0.72 5.11 -0.71
CA SER A 11 0.19 4.02 -1.06
C SER A 11 1.08 4.35 -2.27
N VAL A 12 0.51 4.96 -3.32
CA VAL A 12 1.24 5.40 -4.51
C VAL A 12 2.24 6.49 -4.14
N PHE A 13 1.86 7.41 -3.26
CA PHE A 13 2.74 8.47 -2.75
C PHE A 13 3.93 7.90 -1.97
N CYS A 14 3.72 6.90 -1.11
CA CYS A 14 4.80 6.20 -0.40
C CYS A 14 5.76 5.50 -1.37
N PHE A 15 5.26 4.85 -2.42
CA PHE A 15 6.10 4.24 -3.45
C PHE A 15 6.93 5.27 -4.21
N ALA A 16 6.31 6.39 -4.61
CA ALA A 16 7.01 7.48 -5.29
C ALA A 16 8.11 8.10 -4.41
N LEU A 17 7.84 8.32 -3.12
CA LEU A 17 8.82 8.80 -2.16
C LEU A 17 9.97 7.81 -1.94
N ALA A 18 9.69 6.51 -1.88
CA ALA A 18 10.74 5.50 -1.75
C ALA A 18 11.67 5.47 -2.97
N ILE A 19 11.12 5.56 -4.19
CA ILE A 19 11.90 5.66 -5.42
C ILE A 19 12.73 6.95 -5.43
N TYR A 20 12.14 8.07 -5.03
CA TYR A 20 12.84 9.35 -4.97
C TYR A 20 14.01 9.32 -3.97
N MET A 21 13.80 8.77 -2.77
CA MET A 21 14.85 8.59 -1.78
C MET A 21 15.96 7.66 -2.26
N ALA A 22 15.62 6.58 -2.99
CA ALA A 22 16.60 5.68 -3.59
C ALA A 22 17.46 6.37 -4.67
N ILE A 23 16.86 7.23 -5.50
CA ILE A 23 17.59 8.03 -6.49
C ILE A 23 18.48 9.08 -5.78
N LEU A 24 17.99 9.72 -4.71
CA LEU A 24 18.81 10.64 -3.92
C LEU A 24 20.03 9.91 -3.30
N SER A 25 19.81 8.70 -2.79
CA SER A 25 20.83 7.84 -2.19
C SER A 25 21.98 7.51 -3.17
N THR A 26 21.70 7.38 -4.47
CA THR A 26 22.76 7.14 -5.47
C THR A 26 23.53 8.40 -5.87
N GLN A 27 22.97 9.59 -5.60
CA GLN A 27 23.63 10.88 -5.88
C GLN A 27 24.42 11.44 -4.68
N THR A 28 24.19 10.95 -3.46
CA THR A 28 24.92 11.38 -2.26
C THR A 28 26.31 10.71 -2.15
N ILE A 29 27.35 11.53 -1.96
CA ILE A 29 28.75 11.08 -1.84
C ILE A 29 29.05 10.50 -0.44
N ASP A 30 28.32 10.94 0.59
CA ASP A 30 28.48 10.47 1.98
C ASP A 30 27.83 9.09 2.21
N ALA A 31 28.66 8.09 2.50
CA ALA A 31 28.24 6.71 2.70
C ALA A 31 27.27 6.50 3.88
N GLU A 32 27.42 7.27 4.96
CA GLU A 32 26.53 7.22 6.14
C GLU A 32 25.12 7.77 5.80
N PHE A 33 25.07 8.86 5.02
CA PHE A 33 23.82 9.47 4.59
C PHE A 33 23.08 8.59 3.58
N LYS A 34 23.84 7.95 2.68
CA LYS A 34 23.34 6.97 1.72
C LYS A 34 22.65 5.78 2.41
N MET A 35 23.28 5.21 3.45
CA MET A 35 22.72 4.10 4.22
C MET A 35 21.43 4.51 4.95
N ARG A 36 21.40 5.69 5.57
CA ARG A 36 20.17 6.19 6.19
C ARG A 36 19.06 6.39 5.16
N LEU A 37 19.32 7.04 4.03
CA LEU A 37 18.31 7.21 2.98
C LEU A 37 17.72 5.88 2.48
N ALA A 38 18.57 4.85 2.32
CA ALA A 38 18.14 3.52 1.94
C ALA A 38 17.24 2.88 3.02
N ASP A 39 17.61 3.00 4.29
CA ASP A 39 16.83 2.45 5.41
C ASP A 39 15.43 3.09 5.49
N TRP A 40 15.36 4.41 5.33
CA TRP A 40 14.10 5.16 5.31
C TRP A 40 13.24 4.82 4.09
N ALA A 41 13.87 4.59 2.93
CA ALA A 41 13.18 4.14 1.73
C ALA A 41 12.57 2.74 1.92
N VAL A 42 13.29 1.82 2.58
CA VAL A 42 12.80 0.48 2.93
C VAL A 42 11.63 0.58 3.91
N TYR A 43 11.71 1.42 4.95
CA TYR A 43 10.59 1.65 5.87
C TYR A 43 9.34 2.20 5.15
N CYS A 44 9.51 3.16 4.23
CA CYS A 44 8.40 3.66 3.41
C CYS A 44 7.79 2.58 2.50
N LEU A 45 8.63 1.73 1.89
CA LEU A 45 8.19 0.61 1.06
C LEU A 45 7.40 -0.42 1.87
N VAL A 46 7.97 -0.88 2.99
CA VAL A 46 7.33 -1.86 3.88
C VAL A 46 6.00 -1.31 4.42
N GLY A 47 5.99 -0.06 4.88
CA GLY A 47 4.76 0.60 5.36
C GLY A 47 3.67 0.67 4.28
N GLY A 48 4.04 1.06 3.05
CA GLY A 48 3.11 1.10 1.92
C GLY A 48 2.54 -0.28 1.57
N ILE A 49 3.38 -1.32 1.56
CA ILE A 49 2.96 -2.70 1.28
C ILE A 49 2.01 -3.22 2.36
N VAL A 50 2.29 -2.98 3.64
CA VAL A 50 1.41 -3.44 4.75
C VAL A 50 0.03 -2.80 4.64
N ILE A 51 -0.04 -1.49 4.37
CA ILE A 51 -1.30 -0.78 4.19
C ILE A 51 -2.09 -1.35 3.00
N LEU A 52 -1.44 -1.60 1.86
CA LEU A 52 -2.05 -2.21 0.69
C LEU A 52 -2.55 -3.64 0.96
N THR A 53 -1.77 -4.44 1.70
CA THR A 53 -2.15 -5.81 2.02
C THR A 53 -3.38 -5.84 2.93
N CYS A 54 -3.40 -4.95 3.94
CA CYS A 54 -4.54 -4.78 4.83
C CYS A 54 -5.79 -4.34 4.05
N TRP A 55 -5.62 -3.41 3.10
CA TRP A 55 -6.67 -2.98 2.20
C TRP A 55 -7.26 -4.13 1.35
N LEU A 56 -6.39 -4.94 0.74
CA LEU A 56 -6.80 -6.09 -0.07
C LEU A 56 -7.57 -7.14 0.75
N ILE A 57 -7.17 -7.38 2.00
CA ILE A 57 -7.87 -8.30 2.90
C ILE A 57 -9.28 -7.78 3.18
N ILE A 58 -9.44 -6.49 3.47
CA ILE A 58 -10.75 -5.87 3.69
C ILE A 58 -11.63 -6.00 2.45
N GLN A 59 -11.09 -5.74 1.26
CA GLN A 59 -11.83 -5.93 0.00
C GLN A 59 -12.22 -7.39 -0.24
N MET A 60 -11.31 -8.34 0.02
CA MET A 60 -11.58 -9.78 -0.10
C MET A 60 -12.71 -10.20 0.84
N ILE A 61 -12.70 -9.71 2.09
CA ILE A 61 -13.76 -9.96 3.08
C ILE A 61 -15.08 -9.36 2.58
N LYS A 62 -15.11 -8.06 2.21
CA LYS A 62 -16.32 -7.42 1.67
C LYS A 62 -16.89 -8.21 0.49
N ARG A 63 -16.03 -8.64 -0.44
CA ARG A 63 -16.43 -9.41 -1.63
C ARG A 63 -16.93 -10.81 -1.29
N ALA A 64 -16.33 -11.48 -0.30
CA ALA A 64 -16.78 -12.79 0.17
C ALA A 64 -18.15 -12.72 0.85
N PHE A 65 -18.40 -11.67 1.64
CA PHE A 65 -19.69 -11.42 2.27
C PHE A 65 -20.77 -11.07 1.24
N TYR A 66 -20.48 -10.18 0.28
CA TYR A 66 -21.41 -9.83 -0.79
C TYR A 66 -21.81 -11.06 -1.63
N LYS A 67 -20.83 -11.92 -1.99
CA LYS A 67 -21.07 -13.18 -2.70
C LYS A 67 -21.89 -14.19 -1.89
N LYS A 68 -21.88 -14.11 -0.56
CA LYS A 68 -22.70 -14.96 0.32
C LYS A 68 -24.14 -14.46 0.36
N GLU A 69 -24.34 -13.15 0.36
CA GLU A 69 -25.65 -12.50 0.34
C GLU A 69 -26.37 -12.76 -1.00
N GLU A 70 -25.68 -12.59 -2.13
CA GLU A 70 -26.23 -12.86 -3.48
C GLU A 70 -26.69 -14.31 -3.67
N ARG A 71 -25.97 -15.26 -3.06
CA ARG A 71 -26.36 -16.68 -3.07
C ARG A 71 -27.55 -16.97 -2.16
N LEU A 72 -27.73 -16.25 -1.06
CA LEU A 72 -28.91 -16.43 -0.21
C LEU A 72 -30.19 -15.92 -0.89
N THR A 73 -30.13 -14.82 -1.63
CA THR A 73 -31.29 -14.28 -2.36
C THR A 73 -31.70 -15.19 -3.52
N THR A 74 -30.75 -15.84 -4.19
CA THR A 74 -31.03 -16.74 -5.33
C THR A 74 -31.70 -18.06 -4.91
N TYR A 75 -31.47 -18.54 -3.69
CA TYR A 75 -32.10 -19.77 -3.16
C TYR A 75 -33.45 -19.51 -2.46
N GLN A 76 -33.87 -18.25 -2.33
CA GLN A 76 -35.18 -17.87 -1.79
C GLN A 76 -36.20 -17.49 -2.88
N LEU A 77 -35.83 -17.59 -4.16
CA LEU A 77 -36.73 -17.53 -5.32
C LEU A 77 -37.01 -18.95 -5.83
#